data_AF-A0A933Y6M7-F1
#
_entry.id   AF-A0A933Y6M7-F1
#
_cell.length_a   1.000
_cell.length_b   1.000
_cell.length_c   1.000
_cell.angle_alpha   90.00
_cell.angle_beta   90.00
_cell.angle_gamma   90.00
#
_symmetry.space_group_name_H-M   'P 1'
#
loop_
_entity.id
_entity.type
_entity.pdbx_description
1 polymer ?
#
loop_
_entity_poly.entity_id
_entity_poly.type
_entity_poly.pdbx_seq_one_letter_code
_entity_poly.pdbx_strand_id
1 'polypeptide(L)' 'MSLSIVMVTRNVEDVIEETLKSAVGLWDELLVDDSGSSDDTVDIVRQFGGR' A
#
# COMPACT_ATOMS: atom_id res chain seq x y z
N MET A 1 -10.02 15.70 -11.26
CA MET A 1 -9.62 14.38 -11.80
C MET A 1 -9.08 13.60 -10.61
N SER A 2 -9.51 12.36 -10.40
CA SER A 2 -9.08 11.55 -9.25
C SER A 2 -8.18 10.40 -9.71
N LEU A 3 -7.13 10.09 -8.94
CA LEU A 3 -6.23 8.97 -9.18
C LEU A 3 -6.30 7.97 -8.02
N SER A 4 -6.67 6.73 -8.33
CA SER A 4 -6.59 5.61 -7.38
C SER A 4 -5.41 4.71 -7.73
N ILE A 5 -4.68 4.27 -6.71
CA ILE A 5 -3.71 3.18 -6.81
C ILE A 5 -4.37 1.92 -6.27
N VAL A 6 -4.25 0.82 -7.02
CA VAL A 6 -4.71 -0.51 -6.62
C VAL A 6 -3.51 -1.45 -6.62
N MET A 7 -3.29 -2.16 -5.52
CA MET A 7 -2.17 -3.10 -5.38
C MET A 7 -2.66 -4.45 -4.86
N VAL A 8 -2.09 -5.52 -5.41
CA VAL A 8 -2.19 -6.86 -4.82
C VAL A 8 -0.88 -7.13 -4.10
N THR A 9 -0.95 -7.49 -2.82
CA THR A 9 0.24 -7.64 -1.97
C THR A 9 0.29 -9.01 -1.32
N ARG A 10 1.51 -9.50 -1.03
CA ARG A 10 1.75 -10.71 -0.24
C ARG A 10 3.17 -10.72 0.30
N ASN A 11 3.32 -10.52 1.60
CA ASN A 11 4.59 -10.50 2.30
C ASN A 11 5.66 -9.61 1.64
N VAL A 12 5.39 -8.31 1.56
CA VAL A 12 6.24 -7.29 0.93
C VAL A 12 6.69 -6.22 1.92
N GLU A 13 6.78 -6.54 3.21
CA GLU A 13 7.16 -5.59 4.26
C GLU A 13 8.49 -4.87 3.96
N ASP A 14 9.43 -5.57 3.33
CA ASP A 14 10.76 -5.05 2.98
C ASP A 14 10.76 -3.91 1.94
N VAL A 15 9.71 -3.79 1.13
CA VAL A 15 9.68 -2.88 -0.04
C VAL A 15 8.44 -1.98 -0.11
N ILE A 16 7.36 -2.35 0.57
CA ILE A 16 6.08 -1.65 0.46
C ILE A 16 6.16 -0.21 0.99
N GLU A 17 6.95 0.02 2.05
CA GLU A 17 7.12 1.35 2.63
C GLU A 17 7.83 2.30 1.66
N GLU A 18 8.95 1.88 1.05
CA GLU A 18 9.69 2.67 0.06
C GLU A 18 8.83 2.93 -1.18
N THR A 19 8.10 1.92 -1.64
CA THR A 19 7.19 2.02 -2.79
C THR A 19 6.13 3.08 -2.54
N LEU A 20 5.44 3.03 -1.40
CA LEU A 20 4.41 4.02 -1.04
C LEU A 20 5.01 5.41 -0.86
N LYS A 21 6.16 5.55 -0.17
CA LYS A 21 6.90 6.81 -0.01
C LYS A 21 7.19 7.48 -1.36
N SER A 22 7.57 6.71 -2.38
CA SER A 22 7.94 7.24 -3.70
C SER A 22 6.77 7.92 -4.45
N ALA A 23 5.53 7.58 -4.10
CA ALA A 23 4.34 8.08 -4.78
C ALA A 23 3.46 8.97 -3.88
N VAL A 24 3.86 9.25 -2.63
CA VAL A 24 3.07 10.05 -1.68
C VAL A 24 2.62 11.37 -2.31
N GLY A 25 1.32 11.66 -2.19
CA GLY A 25 0.71 12.87 -2.70
C GLY A 25 0.34 12.83 -4.19
N LEU A 26 0.59 11.70 -4.88
CA LEU A 26 0.15 11.52 -6.27
C LEU A 26 -1.25 10.93 -6.38
N TRP A 27 -1.74 10.22 -5.35
CA TRP A 27 -3.04 9.55 -5.35
C TRP A 27 -4.04 10.23 -4.41
N ASP A 28 -5.33 10.07 -4.73
CA ASP A 28 -6.44 10.41 -3.84
C ASP A 28 -6.90 9.20 -3.02
N GLU A 29 -6.65 7.98 -3.53
CA GLU A 29 -7.10 6.74 -2.93
C GLU A 29 -6.10 5.60 -3.13
N LEU A 30 -5.90 4.78 -2.08
CA LEU A 30 -5.09 3.57 -2.09
C LEU A 30 -5.95 2.37 -1.68
N LEU A 31 -6.13 1.41 -2.60
CA LEU A 31 -6.84 0.16 -2.37
C LEU A 31 -5.85 -1.01 -2.40
N VAL A 32 -5.86 -1.84 -1.36
CA VAL A 32 -4.93 -2.98 -1.28
C VAL A 32 -5.69 -4.29 -1.11
N ASP A 33 -5.49 -5.19 -2.06
CA ASP A 33 -5.87 -6.60 -1.95
C ASP A 33 -4.70 -7.36 -1.33
N ASP A 34 -4.75 -7.59 -0.02
CA ASP A 34 -3.77 -8.41 0.67
C ASP A 34 -4.09 -9.90 0.50
N SER A 35 -3.19 -10.64 -0.16
CA SER A 35 -3.32 -12.07 -0.44
C SER A 35 -2.92 -12.96 0.76
N GLY A 36 -3.21 -12.50 1.97
CA GLY A 36 -2.96 -13.21 3.23
C GLY A 36 -1.52 -13.07 3.70
N SER A 37 -1.04 -11.84 3.84
CA SER A 37 0.27 -11.60 4.43
C SER A 37 0.32 -12.04 5.89
N SER A 38 1.49 -12.54 6.30
CA SER A 38 1.79 -12.97 7.68
C SER A 38 2.86 -12.11 8.33
N ASP A 39 3.21 -11.00 7.67
CA ASP A 39 4.25 -10.05 8.01
C ASP A 39 3.63 -8.64 8.18
N ASP A 40 4.46 -7.60 8.33
CA ASP A 40 3.97 -6.25 8.63
C ASP A 40 3.39 -5.50 7.42
N THR A 41 3.22 -6.16 6.25
CA THR A 41 2.73 -5.54 5.00
C THR A 41 1.45 -4.73 5.21
N VAL A 42 0.44 -5.32 5.85
CA VAL A 42 -0.88 -4.68 6.04
C VAL A 42 -0.79 -3.49 6.98
N ASP A 43 0.03 -3.60 8.03
CA ASP A 43 0.19 -2.53 9.00
C ASP A 43 0.97 -1.35 8.42
N ILE A 44 1.96 -1.60 7.57
CA ILE A 44 2.63 -0.55 6.81
C ILE A 44 1.64 0.14 5.87
N VAL A 45 0.86 -0.59 5.07
CA VAL A 45 -0.14 -0.01 4.16
C VAL A 45 -1.13 0.90 4.89
N ARG A 46 -1.60 0.49 6.07
CA ARG A 46 -2.53 1.28 6.90
C ARG A 46 -1.94 2.61 7.36
N GLN A 47 -0.63 2.68 7.61
CA GLN A 47 0.04 3.94 7.97
C GLN A 47 -0.02 5.00 6.85
N PHE A 48 -0.19 4.57 5.60
CA PHE A 48 -0.35 5.45 4.43
C PHE A 48 -1.82 5.72 4.07
N GLY A 49 -2.77 5.27 4.91
CA GLY A 49 -4.21 5.42 4.65
C GLY A 49 -4.77 4.43 3.63
N GLY A 50 -4.01 3.39 3.28
CA GLY A 50 -4.51 2.28 2.47
C GLY A 50 -5.55 1.46 3.22
N ARG A 51 -6.51 0.92 2.48
CA ARG A 51 -7.61 0.09 3.00
C ARG A 51 -7.84 -1.15 2.17
#